data_AF-A0A1C6D3X1-F1
#
_entry.id   AF-A0A1C6D3X1-F1
#
_cell.length_a   1.000
_cell.length_b   1.000
_cell.length_c   1.000
_cell.angle_alpha   90.00
_cell.angle_beta   90.00
_cell.angle_gamma   90.00
#
_symmetry.space_group_name_H-M   'P 1'
#
loop_
_entity.id
_entity.type
_entity.pdbx_description
1 polymer ?
#
loop_
_entity_poly.entity_id
_entity_poly.type
_entity_poly.pdbx_seq_one_letter_code
_entity_poly.pdbx_strand_id
1 'polypeptide(L)'
;MSSLTQGRETTLEEMLDLREERAARQRQMLAESGCASLVCLSLNMAGPVKRHFLADALFEEGRRQTADVLTALGAVLDERVTDRPAGQTAFFAVDQPAELVKVRMTALEDQGGASRLWDIDVLRPDGTKVSRGDVGQEGRRCFLCTQPAALCARSRAHSVEELKAYTDRLLLDWYVASQAGRIGAAAQRALLYEVSVTPKPGLVDRNNSGAHRDMDFFTFLDSICALGGYFRACARWGLTHPETPARQVLAELQTLGMCAEGEMYRATGGVNTHKGAIFSLGILCAAAGMLAAAGQAPSDDALGALAGEIAAPALGGLGAGAETAGQAAFRAHGLTGARGEAASGFRREREELTALRALLAEGRSLNDALALVLLRLIARAEDTNIVKRRGRERLDQVHREAEELLAGEGPSWEDLLRLDESFIREGLSPGGCADLLAVVCFFFFWEEQEKAGA
;
A
#
# COMPACT_ATOMS: atom_id res chain seq x y z
N MET A 1 -2.85 3.02 18.26
CA MET A 1 -2.04 4.10 17.64
C MET A 1 -1.24 4.95 18.62
N SER A 2 -1.63 5.13 19.89
CA SER A 2 -0.86 5.96 20.85
C SER A 2 0.59 5.49 21.07
N SER A 3 0.88 4.21 20.86
CA SER A 3 2.25 3.66 20.88
C SER A 3 3.15 4.22 19.77
N LEU A 4 2.60 4.67 18.65
CA LEU A 4 3.37 5.11 17.48
C LEU A 4 4.07 6.48 17.70
N THR A 5 3.62 7.25 18.69
CA THR A 5 4.18 8.55 19.09
C THR A 5 4.88 8.51 20.46
N GLN A 6 5.05 7.31 21.04
CA GLN A 6 5.80 7.13 22.28
C GLN A 6 7.29 6.95 22.00
N GLY A 7 8.12 7.54 22.86
CA GLY A 7 9.57 7.48 22.73
C GLY A 7 10.27 8.01 23.98
N ARG A 8 11.60 7.95 23.97
CA ARG A 8 12.43 8.44 25.07
C ARG A 8 12.49 9.97 25.06
N GLU A 9 12.40 10.57 26.24
CA GLU A 9 12.68 12.00 26.40
C GLU A 9 14.16 12.29 26.14
N THR A 10 14.41 13.34 25.37
CA THR A 10 15.76 13.83 25.04
C THR A 10 16.19 14.88 26.07
N THR A 11 17.43 14.78 26.55
CA THR A 11 17.97 15.77 27.50
C THR A 11 18.42 17.04 26.77
N LEU A 12 18.63 18.12 27.53
CA LEU A 12 19.17 19.36 26.97
C LEU A 12 20.58 19.16 26.40
N GLU A 13 21.42 18.37 27.08
CA GLU A 13 22.79 18.05 26.64
C GLU A 13 22.79 17.35 25.29
N GLU A 14 21.97 16.32 25.11
CA GLU A 14 21.86 15.60 23.84
C GLU A 14 21.38 16.50 22.68
N MET A 15 20.52 17.48 22.98
CA MET A 15 20.08 18.49 21.99
C MET A 15 21.20 19.48 21.63
N LEU A 16 22.08 19.82 22.56
CA LEU A 16 23.24 20.68 22.32
C LEU A 16 24.30 19.93 21.50
N ASP A 17 24.60 18.69 21.89
CA ASP A 17 25.53 17.82 21.16
C ASP A 17 25.09 17.62 19.70
N LEU A 18 23.80 17.35 19.47
CA LEU A 18 23.25 17.22 18.12
C LEU A 18 23.44 18.49 17.28
N ARG A 19 23.31 19.68 17.90
CA ARG A 19 23.50 20.96 17.19
C ARG A 19 24.97 21.20 16.84
N GLU A 20 25.88 20.90 17.77
CA GLU A 20 27.31 21.01 17.54
C GLU A 20 27.78 20.02 16.46
N GLU A 21 27.32 18.77 16.52
CA GLU A 21 27.62 17.75 15.51
C GLU A 21 27.06 18.16 14.14
N ARG A 22 25.83 18.67 14.07
CA ARG A 22 25.24 19.18 12.83
C ARG A 22 26.11 20.30 12.24
N ALA A 23 26.49 21.28 13.04
CA ALA A 23 27.33 22.39 12.57
C ALA A 23 28.72 21.93 12.12
N ALA A 24 29.31 20.94 12.82
CA ALA A 24 30.58 20.34 12.42
C ALA A 24 30.45 19.61 11.08
N ARG A 25 29.39 18.81 10.90
CA ARG A 25 29.12 18.09 9.66
C ARG A 25 28.88 19.03 8.47
N GLN A 26 28.16 20.13 8.68
CA GLN A 26 27.95 21.16 7.66
C GLN A 26 29.27 21.75 7.17
N ARG A 27 30.15 22.18 8.11
CA ARG A 27 31.48 22.71 7.77
C ARG A 27 32.32 21.68 7.02
N GLN A 28 32.30 20.43 7.48
CA GLN A 28 33.03 19.34 6.85
C GLN A 28 32.57 19.13 5.39
N MET A 29 31.27 18.97 5.16
CA MET A 29 30.74 18.70 3.83
C MET A 29 30.94 19.86 2.87
N LEU A 30 30.77 21.11 3.31
CA LEU A 30 31.05 22.29 2.48
C LEU A 30 32.52 22.35 2.06
N ALA A 31 33.45 21.99 2.95
CA ALA A 31 34.88 21.98 2.65
C ALA A 31 35.30 20.82 1.74
N GLU A 32 34.70 19.63 1.89
CA GLU A 32 35.06 18.42 1.14
C GLU A 32 34.44 18.36 -0.26
N SER A 33 33.19 18.81 -0.41
CA SER A 33 32.41 18.58 -1.64
C SER A 33 32.60 19.65 -2.71
N GLY A 34 33.01 20.87 -2.33
CA GLY A 34 33.03 22.02 -3.24
C GLY A 34 31.65 22.37 -3.82
N CYS A 35 30.56 21.94 -3.16
CA CYS A 35 29.20 22.10 -3.64
C CYS A 35 28.77 23.58 -3.73
N ALA A 36 27.85 23.87 -4.65
CA ALA A 36 27.24 25.19 -4.78
C ALA A 36 26.21 25.48 -3.68
N SER A 37 25.65 24.45 -3.05
CA SER A 37 24.83 24.56 -1.85
C SER A 37 24.78 23.26 -1.04
N LEU A 38 24.52 23.40 0.27
CA LEU A 38 24.29 22.28 1.17
C LEU A 38 22.87 22.33 1.73
N VAL A 39 22.09 21.26 1.51
CA VAL A 39 20.76 21.08 2.11
C VAL A 39 20.87 20.30 3.40
N CYS A 40 20.12 20.69 4.42
CA CYS A 40 20.05 20.03 5.72
C CYS A 40 18.58 19.82 6.10
N LEU A 41 18.10 18.58 6.08
CA LEU A 41 16.76 18.21 6.53
C LEU A 41 16.82 17.73 7.97
N SER A 42 15.92 18.25 8.81
CA SER A 42 15.61 17.68 10.12
C SER A 42 14.12 17.83 10.46
N LEU A 43 13.68 17.29 11.60
CA LEU A 43 12.30 17.47 12.08
C LEU A 43 12.21 18.51 13.20
N ASN A 44 11.24 19.41 13.08
CA ASN A 44 10.85 20.36 14.11
C ASN A 44 9.78 19.74 15.03
N MET A 45 10.22 18.82 15.89
CA MET A 45 9.36 18.12 16.85
C MET A 45 9.14 18.96 18.13
N ALA A 46 7.88 19.10 18.54
CA ALA A 46 7.50 19.73 19.81
C ALA A 46 7.65 18.76 21.00
N GLY A 47 7.91 19.30 22.20
CA GLY A 47 8.03 18.50 23.42
C GLY A 47 9.38 17.77 23.59
N PRO A 48 9.55 16.99 24.68
CA PRO A 48 10.81 16.36 25.02
C PRO A 48 11.12 15.09 24.21
N VAL A 49 10.12 14.45 23.61
CA VAL A 49 10.31 13.25 22.78
C VAL A 49 10.58 13.67 21.34
N LYS A 50 11.80 13.42 20.85
CA LYS A 50 12.23 13.80 19.48
C LYS A 50 12.23 12.63 18.49
N ARG A 51 12.24 11.41 19.01
CA ARG A 51 12.33 10.16 18.25
C ARG A 51 11.23 9.22 18.71
N HIS A 52 10.50 8.69 17.74
CA HIS A 52 9.49 7.65 17.87
C HIS A 52 9.16 7.17 16.46
N PHE A 53 8.43 6.07 16.32
CA PHE A 53 8.16 5.44 15.03
C PHE A 53 7.65 6.42 13.95
N LEU A 54 6.63 7.24 14.25
CA LEU A 54 6.12 8.20 13.25
C LEU A 54 7.08 9.34 12.90
N ALA A 55 7.93 9.79 13.82
CA ALA A 55 8.91 10.83 13.54
C ALA A 55 9.98 10.27 12.59
N ASP A 56 10.48 9.08 12.88
CA ASP A 56 11.50 8.42 12.06
C ASP A 56 10.94 8.13 10.65
N ALA A 57 9.69 7.65 10.55
CA ALA A 57 9.02 7.44 9.27
C ALA A 57 8.82 8.75 8.48
N LEU A 58 8.43 9.85 9.14
CA LEU A 58 8.26 11.14 8.47
C LEU A 58 9.60 11.76 8.05
N PHE A 59 10.66 11.54 8.82
CA PHE A 59 12.01 11.97 8.46
C PHE A 59 12.48 11.26 7.20
N GLU A 60 12.30 9.95 7.12
CA GLU A 60 12.70 9.16 5.95
C GLU A 60 11.90 9.56 4.70
N GLU A 61 10.59 9.80 4.83
CA GLU A 61 9.79 10.33 3.73
C GLU A 61 10.25 11.73 3.28
N GLY A 62 10.63 12.59 4.24
CA GLY A 62 11.23 13.89 3.94
C GLY A 62 12.57 13.76 3.22
N ARG A 63 13.40 12.78 3.62
CA ARG A 63 14.71 12.50 3.01
C ARG A 63 14.52 12.05 1.56
N ARG A 64 13.61 11.11 1.33
CA ARG A 64 13.22 10.61 0.01
C ARG A 64 12.72 11.72 -0.92
N GLN A 65 11.74 12.53 -0.47
CA GLN A 65 11.22 13.64 -1.30
C GLN A 65 12.27 14.73 -1.55
N THR A 66 13.14 15.00 -0.58
CA THR A 66 14.26 15.93 -0.77
C THR A 66 15.20 15.38 -1.85
N ALA A 67 15.60 14.12 -1.76
CA ALA A 67 16.46 13.46 -2.74
C ALA A 67 15.83 13.45 -4.15
N ASP A 68 14.53 13.16 -4.29
CA ASP A 68 13.81 13.18 -5.56
C ASP A 68 13.90 14.56 -6.24
N VAL A 69 13.61 15.62 -5.47
CA VAL A 69 13.65 17.00 -5.97
C VAL A 69 15.07 17.40 -6.36
N LEU A 70 16.06 17.10 -5.52
CA LEU A 70 17.46 17.46 -5.80
C LEU A 70 18.02 16.69 -7.00
N THR A 71 17.67 15.41 -7.14
CA THR A 71 18.03 14.59 -8.29
C THR A 71 17.48 15.20 -9.58
N ALA A 72 16.22 15.64 -9.58
CA ALA A 72 15.59 16.30 -10.72
C ALA A 72 16.23 17.66 -11.07
N LEU A 73 16.86 18.34 -10.09
CA LEU A 73 17.57 19.60 -10.31
C LEU A 73 18.98 19.43 -10.90
N GLY A 74 19.56 18.22 -10.85
CA GLY A 74 20.79 17.88 -11.57
C GLY A 74 22.08 17.97 -10.74
N ALA A 75 22.47 16.79 -10.22
CA ALA A 75 23.71 16.42 -9.50
C ALA A 75 23.73 16.70 -7.98
N VAL A 76 23.12 15.77 -7.23
CA VAL A 76 23.50 15.51 -5.83
C VAL A 76 24.92 14.92 -5.85
N LEU A 77 25.85 15.60 -5.18
CA LEU A 77 27.26 15.22 -5.13
C LEU A 77 27.56 14.23 -4.01
N ASP A 78 26.86 14.36 -2.89
CA ASP A 78 27.05 13.53 -1.70
C ASP A 78 25.79 13.58 -0.82
N GLU A 79 25.46 12.46 -0.18
CA GLU A 79 24.39 12.36 0.82
C GLU A 79 24.95 11.73 2.10
N ARG A 80 24.66 12.35 3.25
CA ARG A 80 25.03 11.81 4.56
C ARG A 80 23.87 11.92 5.53
N VAL A 81 23.78 10.97 6.46
CA VAL A 81 22.78 11.00 7.55
C VAL A 81 23.49 10.92 8.89
N THR A 82 23.05 11.75 9.83
CA THR A 82 23.36 11.63 11.25
C THR A 82 22.14 11.09 11.98
N ASP A 83 22.29 9.93 12.62
CA ASP A 83 21.26 9.30 13.45
C ASP A 83 21.67 9.36 14.92
N ARG A 84 20.91 10.12 15.72
CA ARG A 84 21.11 10.28 17.16
C ARG A 84 19.80 10.15 17.93
N PRO A 85 19.86 9.78 19.22
CA PRO A 85 18.66 9.73 20.07
C PRO A 85 17.90 11.07 20.18
N ALA A 86 18.58 12.20 19.96
CA ALA A 86 17.99 13.53 19.97
C ALA A 86 17.30 13.94 18.66
N GLY A 87 17.47 13.16 17.59
CA GLY A 87 16.95 13.49 16.27
C GLY A 87 17.84 12.98 15.14
N GLN A 88 17.29 12.98 13.92
CA GLN A 88 18.01 12.67 12.70
C GLN A 88 18.27 13.93 11.89
N THR A 89 19.33 13.94 11.08
CA THR A 89 19.60 15.00 10.12
C THR A 89 20.18 14.42 8.84
N ALA A 90 19.56 14.71 7.70
CA ALA A 90 20.07 14.35 6.38
C ALA A 90 20.72 15.57 5.73
N PHE A 91 21.85 15.34 5.07
CA PHE A 91 22.66 16.36 4.43
C PHE A 91 22.84 15.99 2.97
N PHE A 92 22.63 16.96 2.08
CA PHE A 92 22.82 16.78 0.64
C PHE A 92 23.73 17.89 0.12
N ALA A 93 24.88 17.51 -0.42
CA ALA A 93 25.74 18.42 -1.18
C ALA A 93 25.22 18.51 -2.61
N VAL A 94 24.94 19.72 -3.10
CA VAL A 94 24.23 19.93 -4.37
C VAL A 94 24.99 20.91 -5.26
N ASP A 95 25.16 20.56 -6.54
CA ASP A 95 25.76 21.44 -7.54
C ASP A 95 24.74 22.40 -8.17
N GLN A 96 23.94 23.05 -7.33
CA GLN A 96 22.93 24.03 -7.74
C GLN A 96 22.95 25.27 -6.85
N PRO A 97 22.60 26.47 -7.36
CA PRO A 97 22.56 27.70 -6.58
C PRO A 97 21.64 27.58 -5.36
N ALA A 98 22.12 28.04 -4.20
CA ALA A 98 21.43 27.90 -2.92
C ALA A 98 20.02 28.51 -2.93
N GLU A 99 19.80 29.62 -3.62
CA GLU A 99 18.50 30.28 -3.75
C GLU A 99 17.51 29.44 -4.56
N LEU A 100 17.95 28.83 -5.67
CA LEU A 100 17.12 27.95 -6.48
C LEU A 100 16.68 26.72 -5.67
N VAL A 101 17.64 26.11 -4.98
CA VAL A 101 17.40 24.96 -4.09
C VAL A 101 16.44 25.36 -2.97
N LYS A 102 16.64 26.53 -2.34
CA LYS A 102 15.79 27.01 -1.24
C LYS A 102 14.33 27.17 -1.64
N VAL A 103 14.04 27.70 -2.84
CA VAL A 103 12.66 27.80 -3.34
C VAL A 103 11.97 26.44 -3.37
N ARG A 104 12.68 25.39 -3.81
CA ARG A 104 12.14 24.03 -3.91
C ARG A 104 12.00 23.36 -2.54
N MET A 105 12.98 23.53 -1.67
CA MET A 105 12.92 22.99 -0.30
C MET A 105 11.77 23.62 0.50
N THR A 106 11.54 24.93 0.36
CA THR A 106 10.39 25.57 0.99
C THR A 106 9.05 25.14 0.38
N ALA A 107 9.00 24.83 -0.93
CA ALA A 107 7.80 24.23 -1.52
C ALA A 107 7.47 22.86 -0.92
N LEU A 108 8.48 22.04 -0.56
CA LEU A 108 8.27 20.78 0.18
C LEU A 108 7.68 21.04 1.58
N GLU A 109 8.24 22.00 2.33
CA GLU A 109 7.73 22.37 3.66
C GLU A 109 6.26 22.84 3.61
N ASP A 110 5.88 23.54 2.55
CA ASP A 110 4.59 24.23 2.42
C ASP A 110 3.47 23.36 1.82
N GLN A 111 3.70 22.06 1.54
CA GLN A 111 2.67 21.13 1.07
C GLN A 111 1.49 20.95 2.05
N GLY A 112 1.70 21.24 3.33
CA GLY A 112 0.68 21.15 4.38
C GLY A 112 0.72 19.82 5.14
N GLY A 113 -0.15 19.69 6.15
CA GLY A 113 -0.16 18.49 7.00
C GLY A 113 1.18 18.30 7.75
N ALA A 114 1.70 17.08 7.71
CA ALA A 114 2.95 16.71 8.38
C ALA A 114 4.21 17.31 7.75
N SER A 115 4.19 17.74 6.47
CA SER A 115 5.35 18.41 5.84
C SER A 115 5.76 19.68 6.59
N ARG A 116 4.82 20.28 7.33
CA ARG A 116 5.07 21.41 8.22
C ARG A 116 6.04 21.09 9.35
N LEU A 117 6.33 19.82 9.62
CA LEU A 117 7.32 19.40 10.61
C LEU A 117 8.71 19.27 10.01
N TRP A 118 8.86 19.22 8.68
CA TRP A 118 10.18 19.30 8.06
C TRP A 118 10.81 20.67 8.29
N ASP A 119 12.10 20.68 8.59
CA ASP A 119 12.95 21.86 8.68
C ASP A 119 14.08 21.66 7.69
N ILE A 120 13.93 22.27 6.51
CA ILE A 120 14.84 22.09 5.38
C ILE A 120 15.64 23.37 5.15
N ASP A 121 16.84 23.35 5.71
CA ASP A 121 17.80 24.43 5.60
C ASP A 121 18.64 24.28 4.35
N VAL A 122 19.01 25.42 3.75
CA VAL A 122 19.91 25.48 2.61
C VAL A 122 21.00 26.48 2.95
N LEU A 123 22.26 26.05 2.82
CA LEU A 123 23.44 26.87 3.04
C LEU A 123 24.13 27.18 1.71
N ARG A 124 24.68 28.38 1.60
CA ARG A 124 25.63 28.78 0.55
C ARG A 124 27.00 28.15 0.79
N PRO A 125 27.92 28.19 -0.19
CA PRO A 125 29.27 27.61 -0.04
C PRO A 125 30.07 28.17 1.14
N ASP A 126 29.80 29.42 1.52
CA ASP A 126 30.42 30.09 2.68
C ASP A 126 29.80 29.68 4.03
N GLY A 127 28.80 28.80 4.02
CA GLY A 127 28.08 28.35 5.20
C GLY A 127 26.95 29.28 5.65
N THR A 128 26.67 30.38 4.93
CA THR A 128 25.55 31.26 5.26
C THR A 128 24.22 30.62 4.89
N LYS A 129 23.25 30.69 5.80
CA LYS A 129 21.91 30.12 5.58
C LYS A 129 21.08 31.04 4.67
N VAL A 130 20.43 30.44 3.67
CA VAL A 130 19.45 31.13 2.82
C VAL A 130 18.11 31.21 3.56
N SER A 131 17.65 32.43 3.81
CA SER A 131 16.37 32.66 4.47
C SER A 131 15.20 32.55 3.49
N ARG A 132 13.96 32.38 3.97
CA ARG A 132 12.76 32.50 3.11
C ARG A 132 12.63 33.90 2.50
N GLY A 133 13.06 34.94 3.22
CA GLY A 133 13.06 36.31 2.74
C GLY A 133 14.04 36.54 1.58
N ASP A 134 15.18 35.85 1.58
CA ASP A 134 16.20 35.93 0.52
C ASP A 134 15.64 35.49 -0.84
N VAL A 135 14.62 34.62 -0.83
CA VAL A 135 13.94 34.10 -2.03
C VAL A 135 12.52 34.65 -2.21
N GLY A 136 12.18 35.74 -1.51
CA GLY A 136 10.89 36.42 -1.65
C GLY A 136 9.68 35.65 -1.12
N GLN A 137 9.88 34.70 -0.20
CA GLN A 137 8.82 33.88 0.39
C GLN A 137 8.47 34.34 1.81
N GLU A 138 7.19 34.20 2.19
CA GLU A 138 6.72 34.51 3.54
C GLU A 138 7.32 33.56 4.59
N GLY A 139 7.54 34.10 5.80
CA GLY A 139 7.95 33.31 6.95
C GLY A 139 6.90 32.26 7.36
N ARG A 140 7.34 31.20 8.05
CA ARG A 140 6.44 30.13 8.51
C ARG A 140 5.35 30.68 9.43
N ARG A 141 4.11 30.22 9.21
CA ARG A 141 2.98 30.46 10.13
C ARG A 141 3.05 29.49 11.31
N CYS A 142 2.59 29.96 12.47
CA CYS A 142 2.50 29.16 13.68
C CYS A 142 1.70 27.87 13.44
N PHE A 143 2.03 26.80 14.17
CA PHE A 143 1.30 25.54 14.08
C PHE A 143 -0.17 25.68 14.49
N LEU A 144 -0.45 26.49 15.50
CA LEU A 144 -1.76 26.57 16.16
C LEU A 144 -2.58 27.81 15.78
N CYS A 145 -1.96 28.84 15.20
CA CYS A 145 -2.66 30.07 14.81
C CYS A 145 -2.11 30.64 13.49
N THR A 146 -2.68 31.75 13.03
CA THR A 146 -2.30 32.39 11.77
C THR A 146 -1.10 33.36 11.89
N GLN A 147 -0.61 33.59 13.11
CA GLN A 147 0.50 34.51 13.37
C GLN A 147 1.85 33.93 12.87
N PRO A 148 2.84 34.78 12.56
CA PRO A 148 4.21 34.34 12.31
C PRO A 148 4.77 33.47 13.43
N ALA A 149 5.33 32.31 13.08
CA ALA A 149 5.83 31.34 14.07
C ALA A 149 6.88 31.92 15.03
N ALA A 150 7.74 32.82 14.53
CA ALA A 150 8.77 33.49 15.31
C ALA A 150 8.19 34.39 16.42
N LEU A 151 7.01 34.99 16.21
CA LEU A 151 6.35 35.81 17.23
C LEU A 151 5.79 34.91 18.33
N CYS A 152 5.05 33.87 17.97
CA CYS A 152 4.49 32.92 18.95
C CYS A 152 5.58 32.21 19.77
N ALA A 153 6.70 31.85 19.15
CA ALA A 153 7.83 31.23 19.84
C ALA A 153 8.45 32.18 20.87
N ARG A 154 8.62 33.47 20.52
CA ARG A 154 9.18 34.48 21.42
C ARG A 154 8.25 34.80 22.58
N SER A 155 6.95 34.94 22.31
CA SER A 155 5.95 35.27 23.32
C SER A 155 5.49 34.06 24.15
N ARG A 156 5.94 32.84 23.78
CA ARG A 156 5.41 31.57 24.31
C ARG A 156 3.89 31.54 24.31
N ALA A 157 3.29 31.94 23.18
CA ALA A 157 1.84 32.08 23.05
C ALA A 157 1.05 30.78 23.24
N HIS A 158 1.72 29.64 23.13
CA HIS A 158 1.15 28.30 23.22
C HIS A 158 1.98 27.42 24.15
N SER A 159 1.31 26.50 24.84
CA SER A 159 1.99 25.54 25.70
C SER A 159 2.72 24.46 24.89
N VAL A 160 3.67 23.79 25.53
CA VAL A 160 4.40 22.68 24.90
C VAL A 160 3.46 21.51 24.61
N GLU A 161 2.49 21.29 25.50
CA GLU A 161 1.46 20.25 25.39
C GLU A 161 0.54 20.49 24.21
N GLU A 162 0.09 21.74 23.99
CA GLU A 162 -0.74 22.10 22.84
C GLU A 162 -0.01 21.88 21.51
N LEU A 163 1.27 22.29 21.46
CA LEU A 163 2.10 22.08 20.29
C LEU A 163 2.33 20.59 20.04
N LYS A 164 2.63 19.81 21.09
CA LYS A 164 2.81 18.35 20.98
C LYS A 164 1.55 17.66 20.48
N ALA A 165 0.38 17.97 21.05
CA ALA A 165 -0.88 17.39 20.62
C ALA A 165 -1.17 17.70 19.14
N TYR A 166 -0.82 18.92 18.69
CA TYR A 166 -0.96 19.29 17.29
C TYR A 166 0.02 18.53 16.37
N THR A 167 1.30 18.43 16.75
CA THR A 167 2.28 17.68 15.96
C THR A 167 1.95 16.19 15.89
N ASP A 168 1.51 15.58 16.99
CA ASP A 168 1.08 14.19 17.04
C ASP A 168 -0.11 13.94 16.10
N ARG A 169 -1.08 14.87 16.06
CA ARG A 169 -2.21 14.77 15.13
C ARG A 169 -1.76 14.85 13.67
N LEU A 170 -0.87 15.79 13.33
CA LEU A 170 -0.34 15.89 11.96
C LEU A 170 0.35 14.59 11.52
N LEU A 171 1.15 14.01 12.41
CA LEU A 171 1.84 12.74 12.17
C LEU A 171 0.87 11.59 11.98
N LEU A 172 -0.14 11.48 12.84
CA LEU A 172 -1.17 10.43 12.73
C LEU A 172 -1.98 10.58 11.44
N ASP A 173 -2.44 11.78 11.11
CA ASP A 173 -3.20 12.04 9.88
C ASP A 173 -2.38 11.69 8.62
N TRP A 174 -1.09 12.07 8.60
CA TRP A 174 -0.17 11.70 7.53
C TRP A 174 0.03 10.19 7.45
N TYR A 175 0.27 9.53 8.58
CA TYR A 175 0.50 8.08 8.63
C TYR A 175 -0.71 7.31 8.12
N VAL A 176 -1.92 7.68 8.59
CA VAL A 176 -3.18 7.08 8.13
C VAL A 176 -3.36 7.29 6.63
N ALA A 177 -3.13 8.50 6.12
CA ALA A 177 -3.30 8.79 4.70
C ALA A 177 -2.29 8.04 3.81
N SER A 178 -1.03 7.96 4.26
CA SER A 178 0.07 7.29 3.58
C SER A 178 -0.17 5.77 3.54
N GLN A 179 -0.42 5.16 4.69
CA GLN A 179 -0.67 3.71 4.80
C GLN A 179 -1.93 3.28 4.05
N ALA A 180 -3.03 4.03 4.19
CA ALA A 180 -4.25 3.73 3.43
C ALA A 180 -4.04 3.83 1.91
N GLY A 181 -3.23 4.81 1.47
CA GLY A 181 -2.83 4.95 0.07
C GLY A 181 -2.03 3.77 -0.44
N ARG A 182 -1.03 3.32 0.33
CA ARG A 182 -0.16 2.17 0.00
C ARG A 182 -0.94 0.85 -0.06
N ILE A 183 -1.74 0.57 0.98
CA ILE A 183 -2.62 -0.62 1.03
C ILE A 183 -3.58 -0.62 -0.16
N GLY A 184 -4.27 0.51 -0.40
CA GLY A 184 -5.23 0.63 -1.51
C GLY A 184 -4.57 0.45 -2.87
N ALA A 185 -3.38 1.04 -3.07
CA ALA A 185 -2.59 0.88 -4.28
C ALA A 185 -2.11 -0.56 -4.49
N ALA A 186 -1.76 -1.28 -3.43
CA ALA A 186 -1.41 -2.71 -3.52
C ALA A 186 -2.58 -3.56 -4.00
N ALA A 187 -3.82 -3.30 -3.51
CA ALA A 187 -5.02 -3.97 -3.99
C ALA A 187 -5.36 -3.64 -5.44
N GLN A 188 -5.26 -2.37 -5.83
CA GLN A 188 -5.47 -1.96 -7.22
C GLN A 188 -4.41 -2.57 -8.15
N ARG A 189 -3.13 -2.58 -7.73
CA ARG A 189 -2.03 -3.24 -8.44
C ARG A 189 -2.29 -4.73 -8.58
N ALA A 190 -2.78 -5.39 -7.52
CA ALA A 190 -3.09 -6.81 -7.56
C ALA A 190 -4.11 -7.17 -8.66
N LEU A 191 -5.18 -6.39 -8.79
CA LEU A 191 -6.16 -6.56 -9.86
C LEU A 191 -5.57 -6.30 -11.26
N LEU A 192 -4.76 -5.25 -11.41
CA LEU A 192 -4.12 -4.95 -12.70
C LEU A 192 -3.21 -6.09 -13.16
N TYR A 193 -2.44 -6.67 -12.23
CA TYR A 193 -1.56 -7.78 -12.55
C TYR A 193 -2.34 -9.05 -12.83
N GLU A 194 -3.38 -9.36 -12.05
CA GLU A 194 -4.28 -10.50 -12.29
C GLU A 194 -4.88 -10.46 -13.70
N VAL A 195 -5.45 -9.33 -14.12
CA VAL A 195 -6.06 -9.23 -15.46
C VAL A 195 -5.01 -9.26 -16.58
N SER A 196 -3.77 -8.85 -16.27
CA SER A 196 -2.67 -8.82 -17.25
C SER A 196 -1.94 -10.16 -17.42
N VAL A 197 -2.18 -11.16 -16.56
CA VAL A 197 -1.57 -12.50 -16.73
C VAL A 197 -2.03 -13.08 -18.05
N THR A 198 -1.09 -13.56 -18.86
CA THR A 198 -1.38 -14.09 -20.21
C THR A 198 -0.45 -15.25 -20.53
N PRO A 199 -0.93 -16.39 -21.04
CA PRO A 199 -2.33 -16.71 -21.31
C PRO A 199 -3.12 -17.00 -20.02
N LYS A 200 -4.42 -16.71 -20.02
CA LYS A 200 -5.32 -16.92 -18.86
C LYS A 200 -6.51 -17.81 -19.23
N PRO A 201 -6.39 -19.15 -19.13
CA PRO A 201 -7.36 -20.09 -19.69
C PRO A 201 -8.83 -19.80 -19.35
N GLY A 202 -9.62 -19.46 -20.37
CA GLY A 202 -11.06 -19.18 -20.29
C GLY A 202 -11.43 -17.85 -19.61
N LEU A 203 -10.44 -17.05 -19.21
CA LEU A 203 -10.61 -15.78 -18.51
C LEU A 203 -10.24 -14.61 -19.42
N VAL A 204 -10.69 -13.41 -19.05
CA VAL A 204 -10.29 -12.18 -19.74
C VAL A 204 -8.82 -11.89 -19.45
N ASP A 205 -8.02 -11.70 -20.49
CA ASP A 205 -6.63 -11.28 -20.40
C ASP A 205 -6.23 -10.30 -21.54
N ARG A 206 -4.93 -10.12 -21.77
CA ARG A 206 -4.43 -9.23 -22.84
C ARG A 206 -4.61 -9.80 -24.25
N ASN A 207 -4.79 -11.11 -24.39
CA ASN A 207 -4.96 -11.76 -25.68
C ASN A 207 -6.43 -11.82 -26.10
N ASN A 208 -7.35 -12.03 -25.16
CA ASN A 208 -8.77 -12.20 -25.48
C ASN A 208 -9.74 -11.96 -24.29
N SER A 209 -11.05 -12.00 -24.57
CA SER A 209 -12.14 -11.85 -23.60
C SER A 209 -12.51 -13.15 -22.86
N GLY A 210 -11.70 -14.21 -22.98
CA GLY A 210 -11.99 -15.53 -22.48
C GLY A 210 -13.32 -16.08 -22.98
N ALA A 211 -14.04 -16.77 -22.08
CA ALA A 211 -15.36 -17.32 -22.34
C ALA A 211 -16.51 -16.28 -22.30
N HIS A 212 -16.21 -14.98 -22.27
CA HIS A 212 -17.20 -13.91 -22.14
C HIS A 212 -17.43 -13.16 -23.45
N ARG A 213 -18.57 -12.48 -23.54
CA ARG A 213 -18.95 -11.65 -24.71
C ARG A 213 -19.37 -10.24 -24.33
N ASP A 214 -19.50 -9.98 -23.04
CA ASP A 214 -19.99 -8.79 -22.39
C ASP A 214 -18.88 -7.98 -21.70
N MET A 215 -17.66 -8.50 -21.66
CA MET A 215 -16.49 -7.86 -21.07
C MET A 215 -15.22 -8.17 -21.85
N ASP A 216 -14.23 -7.30 -21.68
CA ASP A 216 -12.89 -7.41 -22.24
C ASP A 216 -11.86 -6.83 -21.27
N PHE A 217 -10.59 -6.85 -21.67
CA PHE A 217 -9.48 -6.32 -20.88
C PHE A 217 -9.72 -4.87 -20.43
N PHE A 218 -10.24 -4.01 -21.30
CA PHE A 218 -10.48 -2.59 -21.01
C PHE A 218 -11.65 -2.39 -20.03
N THR A 219 -12.68 -3.22 -20.12
CA THR A 219 -13.79 -3.26 -19.15
C THR A 219 -13.25 -3.53 -17.73
N PHE A 220 -12.28 -4.43 -17.60
CA PHE A 220 -11.59 -4.67 -16.33
C PHE A 220 -10.77 -3.45 -15.88
N LEU A 221 -10.00 -2.82 -16.78
CA LEU A 221 -9.24 -1.61 -16.43
C LEU A 221 -10.15 -0.49 -15.90
N ASP A 222 -11.28 -0.24 -16.56
CA ASP A 222 -12.26 0.78 -16.14
C ASP A 222 -12.84 0.45 -14.76
N SER A 223 -13.17 -0.82 -14.53
CA SER A 223 -13.61 -1.29 -13.22
C SER A 223 -12.54 -1.11 -12.14
N ILE A 224 -11.28 -1.41 -12.43
CA ILE A 224 -10.19 -1.33 -11.44
C ILE A 224 -9.92 0.12 -11.07
N CYS A 225 -9.93 1.03 -12.05
CA CYS A 225 -9.82 2.47 -11.82
C CYS A 225 -10.94 3.00 -10.92
N ALA A 226 -12.19 2.51 -11.10
CA ALA A 226 -13.31 2.89 -10.25
C ALA A 226 -13.16 2.39 -8.80
N LEU A 227 -12.53 1.23 -8.58
CA LEU A 227 -12.43 0.58 -7.27
C LEU A 227 -11.26 1.05 -6.39
N GLY A 228 -10.28 1.81 -6.93
CA GLY A 228 -9.12 2.26 -6.16
C GLY A 228 -9.48 3.07 -4.89
N GLY A 229 -10.52 3.90 -4.97
CA GLY A 229 -11.03 4.66 -3.83
C GLY A 229 -11.61 3.78 -2.72
N TYR A 230 -12.27 2.68 -3.08
CA TYR A 230 -12.85 1.72 -2.15
C TYR A 230 -11.78 1.01 -1.32
N PHE A 231 -10.73 0.48 -1.96
CA PHE A 231 -9.67 -0.23 -1.25
C PHE A 231 -8.93 0.67 -0.26
N ARG A 232 -8.66 1.93 -0.66
CA ARG A 232 -8.11 2.96 0.23
C ARG A 232 -9.07 3.26 1.40
N ALA A 233 -10.38 3.28 1.17
CA ALA A 233 -11.36 3.53 2.22
C ALA A 233 -11.40 2.38 3.25
N CYS A 234 -11.38 1.11 2.80
CA CYS A 234 -11.28 -0.05 3.70
C CYS A 234 -10.01 -0.02 4.55
N ALA A 235 -8.86 0.26 3.92
CA ALA A 235 -7.59 0.40 4.62
C ALA A 235 -7.61 1.52 5.67
N ARG A 236 -8.13 2.70 5.29
CA ARG A 236 -8.30 3.82 6.21
C ARG A 236 -9.20 3.47 7.38
N TRP A 237 -10.30 2.76 7.11
CA TRP A 237 -11.23 2.32 8.15
C TRP A 237 -10.52 1.46 9.20
N GLY A 238 -9.72 0.47 8.76
CA GLY A 238 -8.93 -0.38 9.65
C GLY A 238 -7.88 0.40 10.45
N LEU A 239 -7.24 1.40 9.83
CA LEU A 239 -6.26 2.28 10.48
C LEU A 239 -6.87 3.13 11.59
N THR A 240 -8.11 3.59 11.43
CA THR A 240 -8.76 4.52 12.37
C THR A 240 -9.65 3.86 13.41
N HIS A 241 -9.94 2.57 13.29
CA HIS A 241 -10.76 1.81 14.26
C HIS A 241 -10.08 0.50 14.73
N PRO A 242 -8.78 0.51 15.09
CA PRO A 242 -8.03 -0.70 15.40
C PRO A 242 -8.55 -1.47 16.63
N GLU A 243 -9.32 -0.81 17.51
CA GLU A 243 -9.95 -1.40 18.69
C GLU A 243 -11.23 -2.19 18.37
N THR A 244 -11.75 -2.08 17.14
CA THR A 244 -12.96 -2.80 16.76
C THR A 244 -12.69 -4.31 16.79
N PRO A 245 -13.51 -5.11 17.49
CA PRO A 245 -13.36 -6.56 17.46
C PRO A 245 -13.42 -7.10 16.03
N ALA A 246 -12.47 -7.95 15.63
CA ALA A 246 -12.33 -8.44 14.26
C ALA A 246 -13.66 -8.96 13.66
N ARG A 247 -14.44 -9.72 14.44
CA ARG A 247 -15.73 -10.28 14.01
C ARG A 247 -16.85 -9.24 13.76
N GLN A 248 -16.65 -7.98 14.11
CA GLN A 248 -17.59 -6.89 13.83
C GLN A 248 -17.20 -6.08 12.60
N VAL A 249 -15.93 -6.12 12.19
CA VAL A 249 -15.38 -5.34 11.07
C VAL A 249 -16.13 -5.57 9.77
N LEU A 250 -16.49 -6.82 9.47
CA LEU A 250 -17.18 -7.13 8.21
C LEU A 250 -18.50 -6.36 8.06
N ALA A 251 -19.26 -6.18 9.14
CA ALA A 251 -20.52 -5.44 9.11
C ALA A 251 -20.29 -3.96 8.76
N GLU A 252 -19.21 -3.37 9.26
CA GLU A 252 -18.82 -1.99 9.00
C GLU A 252 -18.38 -1.77 7.54
N LEU A 253 -17.75 -2.78 6.93
CA LEU A 253 -17.34 -2.73 5.52
C LEU A 253 -18.48 -2.93 4.52
N GLN A 254 -19.65 -3.42 4.95
CA GLN A 254 -20.75 -3.76 4.02
C GLN A 254 -21.22 -2.56 3.20
N THR A 255 -21.41 -1.41 3.84
CA THR A 255 -21.86 -0.19 3.14
C THR A 255 -20.83 0.27 2.11
N LEU A 256 -19.54 0.21 2.47
CA LEU A 256 -18.44 0.53 1.53
C LEU A 256 -18.46 -0.45 0.34
N GLY A 257 -18.63 -1.74 0.60
CA GLY A 257 -18.71 -2.77 -0.44
C GLY A 257 -19.90 -2.60 -1.38
N MET A 258 -21.09 -2.24 -0.85
CA MET A 258 -22.27 -1.97 -1.68
C MET A 258 -22.07 -0.76 -2.59
N CYS A 259 -21.43 0.31 -2.09
CA CYS A 259 -21.06 1.46 -2.91
C CYS A 259 -20.06 1.07 -4.00
N ALA A 260 -19.06 0.26 -3.67
CA ALA A 260 -18.04 -0.22 -4.60
C ALA A 260 -18.63 -1.11 -5.70
N GLU A 261 -19.57 -2.00 -5.37
CA GLU A 261 -20.31 -2.77 -6.38
C GLU A 261 -21.07 -1.83 -7.34
N GLY A 262 -21.73 -0.79 -6.81
CA GLY A 262 -22.41 0.22 -7.62
C GLY A 262 -21.48 1.05 -8.50
N GLU A 263 -20.25 1.34 -8.05
CA GLU A 263 -19.20 1.98 -8.85
C GLU A 263 -18.70 1.09 -9.97
N MET A 264 -18.41 -0.18 -9.65
CA MET A 264 -18.04 -1.21 -10.62
C MET A 264 -19.10 -1.31 -11.73
N TYR A 265 -20.38 -1.54 -11.38
CA TYR A 265 -21.43 -1.69 -12.37
C TYR A 265 -21.62 -0.44 -13.24
N ARG A 266 -21.44 0.77 -12.69
CA ARG A 266 -21.51 2.01 -13.49
C ARG A 266 -20.34 2.11 -14.47
N ALA A 267 -19.14 1.74 -14.05
CA ALA A 267 -17.95 1.77 -14.90
C ALA A 267 -18.00 0.70 -16.01
N THR A 268 -18.66 -0.43 -15.77
CA THR A 268 -18.67 -1.59 -16.69
C THR A 268 -19.96 -1.75 -17.49
N GLY A 269 -20.87 -0.77 -17.45
CA GLY A 269 -22.16 -0.90 -18.16
C GLY A 269 -23.08 -1.99 -17.61
N GLY A 270 -22.96 -2.32 -16.31
CA GLY A 270 -23.78 -3.32 -15.63
C GLY A 270 -23.15 -4.71 -15.53
N VAL A 271 -21.90 -4.88 -15.97
CA VAL A 271 -21.21 -6.16 -16.00
C VAL A 271 -20.47 -6.42 -14.68
N ASN A 272 -20.56 -7.65 -14.17
CA ASN A 272 -19.85 -8.06 -12.96
C ASN A 272 -18.42 -8.50 -13.30
N THR A 273 -17.44 -7.66 -12.99
CA THR A 273 -16.01 -7.94 -13.21
C THR A 273 -15.26 -8.35 -11.94
N HIS A 274 -15.61 -7.78 -10.77
CA HIS A 274 -14.79 -7.88 -9.55
C HIS A 274 -15.59 -8.07 -8.26
N LYS A 275 -16.84 -8.55 -8.29
CA LYS A 275 -17.65 -8.67 -7.06
C LYS A 275 -16.99 -9.58 -5.99
N GLY A 276 -16.34 -10.66 -6.40
CA GLY A 276 -15.59 -11.52 -5.46
C GLY A 276 -14.36 -10.81 -4.90
N ALA A 277 -13.56 -10.19 -5.76
CA ALA A 277 -12.41 -9.39 -5.35
C ALA A 277 -12.77 -8.20 -4.43
N ILE A 278 -13.90 -7.50 -4.63
CA ILE A 278 -14.38 -6.44 -3.73
C ILE A 278 -14.48 -6.97 -2.30
N PHE A 279 -15.09 -8.14 -2.12
CA PHE A 279 -15.22 -8.78 -0.82
C PHE A 279 -13.85 -9.16 -0.22
N SER A 280 -13.05 -9.94 -0.97
CA SER A 280 -11.79 -10.48 -0.45
C SER A 280 -10.74 -9.40 -0.20
N LEU A 281 -10.49 -8.53 -1.18
CA LEU A 281 -9.50 -7.46 -1.07
C LEU A 281 -9.96 -6.36 -0.11
N GLY A 282 -11.27 -6.08 -0.01
CA GLY A 282 -11.79 -5.15 0.99
C GLY A 282 -11.49 -5.57 2.43
N ILE A 283 -11.66 -6.87 2.74
CA ILE A 283 -11.31 -7.44 4.04
C ILE A 283 -9.81 -7.37 4.28
N LEU A 284 -8.99 -7.77 3.29
CA LEU A 284 -7.54 -7.72 3.39
C LEU A 284 -7.03 -6.29 3.60
N CYS A 285 -7.58 -5.30 2.90
CA CYS A 285 -7.23 -3.89 3.09
C CYS A 285 -7.54 -3.42 4.52
N ALA A 286 -8.72 -3.75 5.05
CA ALA A 286 -9.08 -3.39 6.42
C ALA A 286 -8.18 -4.08 7.46
N ALA A 287 -7.91 -5.38 7.29
CA ALA A 287 -7.00 -6.14 8.14
C ALA A 287 -5.58 -5.56 8.13
N ALA A 288 -5.04 -5.26 6.94
CA ALA A 288 -3.74 -4.61 6.78
C ALA A 288 -3.71 -3.24 7.49
N GLY A 289 -4.78 -2.46 7.39
CA GLY A 289 -4.91 -1.18 8.09
C GLY A 289 -4.88 -1.32 9.62
N MET A 290 -5.58 -2.31 10.17
CA MET A 290 -5.57 -2.60 11.61
C MET A 290 -4.18 -3.03 12.11
N LEU A 291 -3.48 -3.87 11.34
CA LEU A 291 -2.10 -4.28 11.65
C LEU A 291 -1.13 -3.09 11.64
N ALA A 292 -1.25 -2.21 10.63
CA ALA A 292 -0.46 -0.99 10.55
C ALA A 292 -0.74 -0.04 11.72
N ALA A 293 -2.00 0.12 12.15
CA ALA A 293 -2.34 0.93 13.32
C ALA A 293 -1.80 0.37 14.65
N ALA A 294 -1.50 -0.93 14.70
CA ALA A 294 -0.80 -1.59 15.80
C ALA A 294 0.73 -1.49 15.70
N GLY A 295 1.27 -0.90 14.61
CA GLY A 295 2.71 -0.79 14.37
C GLY A 295 3.38 -2.13 14.06
N GLN A 296 2.61 -3.11 13.57
CA GLN A 296 3.14 -4.42 13.20
C GLN A 296 3.76 -4.36 11.80
N ALA A 297 4.91 -5.02 11.62
CA ALA A 297 5.48 -5.24 10.31
C ALA A 297 4.55 -6.14 9.46
N PRO A 298 4.55 -6.00 8.12
CA PRO A 298 3.82 -6.91 7.25
C PRO A 298 4.18 -8.37 7.52
N SER A 299 3.14 -9.20 7.62
CA SER A 299 3.26 -10.64 7.79
C SER A 299 2.07 -11.31 7.14
N ASP A 300 2.34 -12.21 6.20
CA ASP A 300 1.33 -13.04 5.55
C ASP A 300 0.46 -13.79 6.58
N ASP A 301 1.09 -14.29 7.65
CA ASP A 301 0.42 -15.04 8.71
C ASP A 301 -0.51 -14.16 9.56
N ALA A 302 -0.02 -13.00 10.02
CA ALA A 302 -0.84 -12.09 10.81
C ALA A 302 -2.01 -11.54 9.99
N LEU A 303 -1.77 -11.19 8.72
CA LEU A 303 -2.79 -10.69 7.81
C LEU A 303 -3.84 -11.75 7.50
N GLY A 304 -3.41 -12.97 7.16
CA GLY A 304 -4.31 -14.10 6.92
C GLY A 304 -5.15 -14.43 8.15
N ALA A 305 -4.55 -14.52 9.33
CA ALA A 305 -5.26 -14.81 10.57
C ALA A 305 -6.35 -13.75 10.88
N LEU A 306 -5.98 -12.47 10.83
CA LEU A 306 -6.93 -11.39 11.11
C LEU A 306 -8.04 -11.32 10.05
N ALA A 307 -7.70 -11.48 8.78
CA ALA A 307 -8.70 -11.54 7.71
C ALA A 307 -9.68 -12.71 7.89
N GLY A 308 -9.19 -13.86 8.34
CA GLY A 308 -10.01 -15.02 8.72
C GLY A 308 -11.01 -14.71 9.83
N GLU A 309 -10.56 -14.03 10.89
CA GLU A 309 -11.44 -13.61 11.98
C GLU A 309 -12.49 -12.60 11.54
N ILE A 310 -12.12 -11.65 10.68
CA ILE A 310 -13.04 -10.67 10.10
C ILE A 310 -14.09 -11.36 9.22
N ALA A 311 -13.68 -12.34 8.42
CA ALA A 311 -14.55 -13.05 7.47
C ALA A 311 -15.41 -14.14 8.12
N ALA A 312 -15.05 -14.64 9.31
CA ALA A 312 -15.77 -15.74 9.98
C ALA A 312 -17.30 -15.56 10.08
N PRO A 313 -17.85 -14.37 10.38
CA PRO A 313 -19.31 -14.15 10.38
C PRO A 313 -19.98 -14.37 9.02
N ALA A 314 -19.25 -14.23 7.91
CA ALA A 314 -19.78 -14.42 6.56
C ALA A 314 -20.25 -15.86 6.29
N LEU A 315 -19.70 -16.84 7.01
CA LEU A 315 -20.11 -18.24 6.92
C LEU A 315 -21.47 -18.49 7.57
N GLY A 316 -21.75 -17.84 8.71
CA GLY A 316 -23.03 -17.96 9.41
C GLY A 316 -24.21 -17.38 8.60
N GLY A 317 -23.94 -16.36 7.77
CA GLY A 317 -24.92 -15.74 6.88
C GLY A 317 -25.21 -16.50 5.58
N LEU A 318 -24.58 -17.65 5.33
CA LEU A 318 -24.84 -18.44 4.12
C LEU A 318 -26.24 -19.10 4.11
N GLY A 319 -26.85 -19.29 5.30
CA GLY A 319 -28.17 -19.90 5.45
C GLY A 319 -29.36 -18.95 5.44
N ALA A 320 -29.19 -17.65 5.73
CA ALA A 320 -30.27 -16.69 5.95
C ALA A 320 -30.15 -15.43 5.07
N GLY A 321 -31.27 -14.95 4.52
CA GLY A 321 -31.35 -13.70 3.73
C GLY A 321 -31.66 -13.88 2.23
N ALA A 322 -31.75 -12.74 1.53
CA ALA A 322 -32.03 -12.65 0.09
C ALA A 322 -30.95 -13.35 -0.77
N GLU A 323 -31.35 -13.95 -1.90
CA GLU A 323 -30.50 -14.85 -2.71
C GLU A 323 -29.34 -14.11 -3.42
N THR A 324 -28.13 -14.19 -2.86
CA THR A 324 -26.91 -13.88 -3.61
C THR A 324 -26.40 -15.13 -4.34
N ALA A 325 -25.66 -14.95 -5.44
CA ALA A 325 -25.08 -16.06 -6.21
C ALA A 325 -24.22 -17.01 -5.35
N GLY A 326 -23.50 -16.48 -4.35
CA GLY A 326 -22.73 -17.29 -3.40
C GLY A 326 -23.58 -18.12 -2.44
N GLN A 327 -24.72 -17.59 -1.96
CA GLN A 327 -25.66 -18.36 -1.14
C GLN A 327 -26.39 -19.43 -1.97
N ALA A 328 -26.70 -19.14 -3.24
CA ALA A 328 -27.26 -20.12 -4.15
C ALA A 328 -26.28 -21.28 -4.40
N ALA A 329 -24.99 -20.98 -4.64
CA ALA A 329 -23.94 -21.99 -4.79
C ALA A 329 -23.75 -22.84 -3.51
N PHE A 330 -23.78 -22.21 -2.34
CA PHE A 330 -23.70 -22.92 -1.06
C PHE A 330 -24.89 -23.85 -0.84
N ARG A 331 -26.12 -23.39 -1.08
CA ARG A 331 -27.32 -24.22 -0.91
C ARG A 331 -27.39 -25.38 -1.92
N ALA A 332 -26.97 -25.15 -3.16
CA ALA A 332 -27.04 -26.14 -4.23
C ALA A 332 -25.91 -27.18 -4.17
N HIS A 333 -24.71 -26.77 -3.73
CA HIS A 333 -23.49 -27.58 -3.90
C HIS A 333 -22.57 -27.62 -2.67
N GLY A 334 -22.93 -26.99 -1.55
CA GLY A 334 -22.09 -26.91 -0.34
C GLY A 334 -20.86 -26.00 -0.48
N LEU A 335 -20.72 -25.29 -1.60
CA LEU A 335 -19.56 -24.47 -1.92
C LEU A 335 -19.60 -23.14 -1.19
N THR A 336 -18.59 -22.85 -0.38
CA THR A 336 -18.47 -21.61 0.39
C THR A 336 -17.91 -20.44 -0.42
N GLY A 337 -17.16 -20.74 -1.51
CA GLY A 337 -16.57 -19.76 -2.42
C GLY A 337 -15.63 -18.76 -1.71
N ALA A 338 -15.58 -17.52 -2.21
CA ALA A 338 -14.72 -16.45 -1.65
C ALA A 338 -14.89 -16.23 -0.13
N ARG A 339 -16.08 -16.49 0.42
CA ARG A 339 -16.33 -16.39 1.87
C ARG A 339 -15.62 -17.48 2.66
N GLY A 340 -15.56 -18.70 2.12
CA GLY A 340 -14.81 -19.81 2.70
C GLY A 340 -13.31 -19.57 2.69
N GLU A 341 -12.79 -19.13 1.56
CA GLU A 341 -11.37 -18.80 1.41
C GLU A 341 -10.97 -17.68 2.38
N ALA A 342 -11.75 -16.60 2.44
CA ALA A 342 -11.51 -15.51 3.38
C ALA A 342 -11.56 -15.98 4.84
N ALA A 343 -12.58 -16.75 5.24
CA ALA A 343 -12.71 -17.26 6.61
C ALA A 343 -11.63 -18.28 7.00
N SER A 344 -10.99 -18.93 6.02
CA SER A 344 -9.81 -19.76 6.25
C SER A 344 -8.53 -18.96 6.53
N GLY A 345 -8.60 -17.64 6.36
CA GLY A 345 -7.44 -16.76 6.36
C GLY A 345 -6.60 -16.91 5.10
N PHE A 346 -7.26 -17.12 3.95
CA PHE A 346 -6.65 -17.26 2.63
C PHE A 346 -5.50 -18.27 2.62
N ARG A 347 -5.74 -19.46 3.20
CA ARG A 347 -4.69 -20.46 3.39
C ARG A 347 -4.07 -20.87 2.06
N ARG A 348 -4.91 -21.17 1.06
CA ARG A 348 -4.45 -21.63 -0.26
C ARG A 348 -3.63 -20.55 -0.95
N GLU A 349 -4.07 -19.30 -0.88
CA GLU A 349 -3.39 -18.18 -1.52
C GLU A 349 -2.03 -17.89 -0.88
N ARG A 350 -1.89 -18.09 0.44
CA ARG A 350 -0.59 -18.00 1.12
C ARG A 350 0.36 -19.15 0.76
N GLU A 351 -0.17 -20.36 0.55
CA GLU A 351 0.62 -21.48 0.00
C GLU A 351 1.10 -21.16 -1.42
N GLU A 352 0.21 -20.63 -2.27
CA GLU A 352 0.53 -20.27 -3.65
C GLU A 352 1.44 -19.02 -3.76
N LEU A 353 1.39 -18.11 -2.81
CA LEU A 353 2.36 -17.02 -2.66
C LEU A 353 3.78 -17.56 -2.41
N THR A 354 3.91 -18.63 -1.62
CA THR A 354 5.20 -19.29 -1.42
C THR A 354 5.70 -19.89 -2.73
N ALA A 355 4.82 -20.50 -3.53
CA ALA A 355 5.17 -20.99 -4.87
C ALA A 355 5.57 -19.85 -5.82
N LEU A 356 4.84 -18.73 -5.82
CA LEU A 356 5.17 -17.54 -6.60
C LEU A 356 6.59 -17.04 -6.31
N ARG A 357 6.95 -16.89 -5.02
CA ARG A 357 8.29 -16.45 -4.60
C ARG A 357 9.38 -17.42 -5.07
N ALA A 358 9.14 -18.74 -5.00
CA ALA A 358 10.07 -19.73 -5.50
C ALA A 358 10.29 -19.63 -7.01
N LEU A 359 9.21 -19.51 -7.80
CA LEU A 359 9.27 -19.36 -9.26
C LEU A 359 10.04 -18.10 -9.68
N LEU A 360 9.84 -16.98 -8.97
CA LEU A 360 10.59 -15.75 -9.21
C LEU A 360 12.08 -15.89 -8.86
N ALA A 361 12.40 -16.59 -7.77
CA ALA A 361 13.79 -16.87 -7.39
C ALA A 361 14.52 -17.78 -8.40
N GLU A 362 13.78 -18.63 -9.12
CA GLU A 362 14.27 -19.42 -10.25
C GLU A 362 14.48 -18.60 -11.54
N GLY A 363 14.17 -17.30 -11.52
CA GLY A 363 14.35 -16.38 -12.65
C GLY A 363 13.21 -16.39 -13.66
N ARG A 364 12.04 -16.98 -13.32
CA ARG A 364 10.84 -16.86 -14.16
C ARG A 364 10.39 -15.40 -14.21
N SER A 365 9.81 -15.02 -15.35
CA SER A 365 9.13 -13.73 -15.43
C SER A 365 7.92 -13.71 -14.50
N LEU A 366 7.53 -12.53 -14.02
CA LEU A 366 6.35 -12.41 -13.15
C LEU A 366 5.07 -12.88 -13.85
N ASN A 367 4.96 -12.68 -15.17
CA ASN A 367 3.83 -13.20 -15.93
C ASN A 367 3.77 -14.73 -15.89
N ASP A 368 4.89 -15.39 -16.19
CA ASP A 368 4.92 -16.86 -16.27
C ASP A 368 4.71 -17.48 -14.90
N ALA A 369 5.30 -16.88 -13.86
CA ALA A 369 5.10 -17.32 -12.49
C ALA A 369 3.64 -17.20 -12.05
N LEU A 370 2.96 -16.09 -12.38
CA LEU A 370 1.54 -15.91 -12.07
C LEU A 370 0.63 -16.81 -12.91
N ALA A 371 0.97 -17.09 -14.17
CA ALA A 371 0.22 -18.04 -15.00
C ALA A 371 0.30 -19.47 -14.43
N LEU A 372 1.47 -19.88 -13.92
CA LEU A 372 1.65 -21.15 -13.22
C LEU A 372 0.87 -21.19 -11.90
N VAL A 373 0.91 -20.13 -11.11
CA VAL A 373 0.11 -20.02 -9.88
C VAL A 373 -1.38 -20.10 -10.19
N LEU A 374 -1.86 -19.43 -11.24
CA LEU A 374 -3.25 -19.56 -11.67
C LEU A 374 -3.61 -21.00 -12.03
N LEU A 375 -2.75 -21.70 -12.78
CA LEU A 375 -3.01 -23.10 -13.13
C LEU A 375 -3.07 -23.99 -11.88
N ARG A 376 -2.22 -23.73 -10.87
CA ARG A 376 -2.25 -24.43 -9.58
C ARG A 376 -3.51 -24.14 -8.78
N LEU A 377 -4.02 -22.91 -8.84
CA LEU A 377 -5.33 -22.55 -8.28
C LEU A 377 -6.45 -23.27 -9.01
N ILE A 378 -6.46 -23.28 -10.35
CA ILE A 378 -7.43 -23.99 -11.18
C ILE A 378 -7.44 -25.49 -10.85
N ALA A 379 -6.27 -26.10 -10.60
CA ALA A 379 -6.15 -27.52 -10.27
C ALA A 379 -6.81 -27.93 -8.94
N ARG A 380 -7.06 -26.99 -8.01
CA ARG A 380 -7.41 -27.32 -6.61
C ARG A 380 -8.60 -26.54 -6.05
N ALA A 381 -8.93 -25.39 -6.62
CA ALA A 381 -9.99 -24.54 -6.10
C ALA A 381 -11.38 -25.05 -6.53
N GLU A 382 -12.34 -24.92 -5.61
CA GLU A 382 -13.74 -25.21 -5.91
C GLU A 382 -14.40 -24.01 -6.60
N ASP A 383 -14.13 -23.86 -7.90
CA ASP A 383 -14.60 -22.70 -8.66
C ASP A 383 -16.11 -22.75 -8.92
N THR A 384 -16.84 -21.91 -8.18
CA THR A 384 -18.31 -21.80 -8.30
C THR A 384 -18.79 -21.35 -9.69
N ASN A 385 -17.98 -20.63 -10.48
CA ASN A 385 -18.35 -20.22 -11.84
C ASN A 385 -18.33 -21.42 -12.79
N ILE A 386 -17.34 -22.31 -12.67
CA ILE A 386 -17.31 -23.56 -13.44
C ILE A 386 -18.51 -24.43 -13.07
N VAL A 387 -18.75 -24.65 -11.77
CA VAL A 387 -19.85 -25.50 -11.31
C VAL A 387 -21.21 -24.95 -11.79
N LYS A 388 -21.41 -23.65 -11.72
CA LYS A 388 -22.65 -23.00 -12.21
C LYS A 388 -22.83 -23.15 -13.71
N ARG A 389 -21.76 -23.08 -14.51
CA ARG A 389 -21.83 -23.11 -15.98
C ARG A 389 -21.86 -24.54 -16.54
N ARG A 390 -21.12 -25.48 -15.93
CA ARG A 390 -20.84 -26.82 -16.49
C ARG A 390 -20.95 -27.98 -15.49
N GLY A 391 -21.28 -27.72 -14.24
CA GLY A 391 -21.50 -28.75 -13.22
C GLY A 391 -20.21 -29.29 -12.57
N ARG A 392 -20.37 -30.10 -11.53
CA ARG A 392 -19.27 -30.63 -10.70
C ARG A 392 -18.37 -31.60 -11.48
N GLU A 393 -18.95 -32.46 -12.32
CA GLU A 393 -18.18 -33.43 -13.10
C GLU A 393 -17.15 -32.75 -14.02
N ARG A 394 -17.51 -31.63 -14.65
CA ARG A 394 -16.56 -30.88 -15.48
C ARG A 394 -15.50 -30.17 -14.64
N LEU A 395 -15.83 -29.69 -13.44
CA LEU A 395 -14.83 -29.16 -12.51
C LEU A 395 -13.78 -30.22 -12.18
N ASP A 396 -14.20 -31.45 -11.87
CA ASP A 396 -13.28 -32.55 -11.55
C ASP A 396 -12.39 -32.92 -12.76
N GLN A 397 -12.89 -32.75 -13.99
CA GLN A 397 -12.08 -32.92 -15.21
C GLN A 397 -11.08 -31.78 -15.40
N VAL A 398 -11.49 -30.53 -15.18
CA VAL A 398 -10.61 -29.34 -15.23
C VAL A 398 -9.47 -29.47 -14.21
N HIS A 399 -9.75 -29.99 -13.02
CA HIS A 399 -8.72 -30.29 -12.02
C HIS A 399 -7.67 -31.25 -12.57
N ARG A 400 -8.09 -32.38 -13.15
CA ARG A 400 -7.18 -33.35 -13.77
C ARG A 400 -6.37 -32.76 -14.92
N GLU A 401 -7.00 -32.03 -15.83
CA GLU A 401 -6.32 -31.37 -16.96
C GLU A 401 -5.23 -30.41 -16.47
N ALA A 402 -5.51 -29.62 -15.43
CA ALA A 402 -4.54 -28.71 -14.84
C ALA A 402 -3.42 -29.45 -14.08
N GLU A 403 -3.74 -30.51 -13.34
CA GLU A 403 -2.75 -31.35 -12.64
C GLU A 403 -1.81 -32.07 -13.62
N GLU A 404 -2.34 -32.58 -14.74
CA GLU A 404 -1.55 -33.22 -15.80
C GLU A 404 -0.58 -32.23 -16.44
N LEU A 405 -1.00 -30.99 -16.70
CA LEU A 405 -0.13 -29.93 -17.23
C LEU A 405 0.93 -29.47 -16.23
N LEU A 406 0.62 -29.51 -14.93
CA LEU A 406 1.57 -29.17 -13.87
C LEU A 406 2.57 -30.29 -13.59
N ALA A 407 2.37 -31.50 -14.13
CA ALA A 407 3.29 -32.60 -13.97
C ALA A 407 4.59 -32.37 -14.77
N GLY A 408 5.73 -32.85 -14.24
CA GLY A 408 7.02 -32.73 -14.90
C GLY A 408 7.61 -31.32 -14.85
N GLU A 409 7.99 -30.77 -16.01
CA GLU A 409 8.65 -29.44 -16.12
C GLU A 409 7.65 -28.26 -16.06
N GLY A 410 6.35 -28.56 -15.99
CA GLY A 410 5.27 -27.57 -16.05
C GLY A 410 4.85 -27.23 -17.49
N PRO A 411 3.75 -26.48 -17.67
CA PRO A 411 3.21 -26.16 -18.98
C PRO A 411 4.10 -25.20 -19.75
N SER A 412 4.23 -25.43 -21.05
CA SER A 412 4.74 -24.42 -21.98
C SER A 412 3.71 -23.32 -22.25
N TRP A 413 4.14 -22.22 -22.87
CA TRP A 413 3.24 -21.19 -23.36
C TRP A 413 2.17 -21.75 -24.31
N GLU A 414 2.55 -22.68 -25.19
CA GLU A 414 1.64 -23.33 -26.14
C GLU A 414 0.62 -24.23 -25.42
N ASP A 415 1.01 -24.88 -24.32
CA ASP A 415 0.08 -25.67 -23.52
C ASP A 415 -1.02 -24.79 -22.90
N LEU A 416 -0.63 -23.64 -22.34
CA LEU A 416 -1.57 -22.68 -21.77
C LEU A 416 -2.50 -22.08 -22.84
N LEU A 417 -1.99 -21.76 -24.03
CA LEU A 417 -2.83 -21.30 -25.15
C LEU A 417 -3.83 -22.37 -25.60
N ARG A 418 -3.41 -23.64 -25.68
CA ARG A 418 -4.32 -24.73 -26.04
C ARG A 418 -5.40 -24.95 -24.98
N LEU A 419 -5.04 -24.85 -23.70
CA LEU A 419 -5.99 -24.93 -22.60
C LEU A 419 -6.98 -23.76 -22.67
N ASP A 420 -6.49 -22.55 -22.94
CA ASP A 420 -7.32 -21.35 -23.12
C ASP A 420 -8.35 -21.52 -24.24
N GLU A 421 -7.91 -21.91 -25.44
CA GLU A 421 -8.80 -22.18 -26.56
C GLU A 421 -9.83 -23.27 -26.24
N SER A 422 -9.45 -24.30 -25.47
CA SER A 422 -10.40 -25.32 -25.02
C SER A 422 -11.46 -24.72 -24.10
N PHE A 423 -11.04 -23.97 -23.09
CA PHE A 423 -11.95 -23.36 -22.11
C PHE A 423 -12.88 -22.35 -22.78
N ILE A 424 -12.39 -21.54 -23.72
CA ILE A 424 -13.20 -20.57 -24.48
C ILE A 424 -14.25 -21.28 -25.33
N ARG A 425 -13.86 -22.32 -26.09
CA ARG A 425 -14.81 -23.12 -26.89
C ARG A 425 -15.88 -23.77 -26.01
N GLU A 426 -15.48 -24.20 -24.82
CA GLU A 426 -16.37 -24.74 -23.81
C GLU A 426 -17.03 -23.66 -22.94
N GLY A 427 -16.91 -22.36 -23.20
CA GLY A 427 -17.51 -21.33 -22.35
C GLY A 427 -17.17 -21.44 -20.85
N LEU A 428 -16.06 -22.10 -20.51
CA LEU A 428 -15.54 -22.29 -19.16
C LEU A 428 -14.81 -21.02 -18.74
N SER A 429 -15.15 -20.50 -17.56
CA SER A 429 -14.47 -19.34 -17.00
C SER A 429 -14.18 -19.59 -15.52
N PRO A 430 -12.92 -19.89 -15.15
CA PRO A 430 -12.50 -20.06 -13.76
C PRO A 430 -12.40 -18.71 -13.02
N GLY A 431 -13.51 -17.95 -12.99
CA GLY A 431 -13.55 -16.60 -12.44
C GLY A 431 -13.31 -16.57 -10.93
N GLY A 432 -13.62 -17.65 -10.21
CA GLY A 432 -13.25 -17.77 -8.80
C GLY A 432 -11.73 -17.83 -8.65
N CYS A 433 -11.04 -18.60 -9.49
CA CYS A 433 -9.58 -18.70 -9.46
C CYS A 433 -8.89 -17.37 -9.81
N ALA A 434 -9.48 -16.56 -10.69
CA ALA A 434 -9.03 -15.18 -10.95
C ALA A 434 -9.08 -14.32 -9.68
N ASP A 435 -10.19 -14.33 -8.93
CA ASP A 435 -10.29 -13.62 -7.66
C ASP A 435 -9.23 -14.10 -6.64
N LEU A 436 -8.94 -15.41 -6.59
CA LEU A 436 -7.88 -15.96 -5.73
C LEU A 436 -6.48 -15.51 -6.18
N LEU A 437 -6.22 -15.44 -7.49
CA LEU A 437 -4.95 -14.94 -8.01
C LEU A 437 -4.74 -13.46 -7.64
N ALA A 438 -5.80 -12.64 -7.68
CA ALA A 438 -5.73 -11.27 -7.17
C ALA A 438 -5.37 -11.21 -5.69
N VAL A 439 -5.86 -12.14 -4.86
CA VAL A 439 -5.45 -12.23 -3.44
C VAL A 439 -3.97 -12.59 -3.31
N VAL A 440 -3.45 -13.56 -4.09
CA VAL A 440 -2.02 -13.89 -4.11
C VAL A 440 -1.19 -12.65 -4.47
N CYS A 441 -1.58 -11.93 -5.53
CA CYS A 441 -0.93 -10.69 -5.94
C CYS A 441 -0.97 -9.61 -4.86
N PHE A 442 -2.07 -9.51 -4.09
CA PHE A 442 -2.16 -8.55 -2.99
C PHE A 442 -1.14 -8.85 -1.89
N PHE A 443 -1.06 -10.09 -1.42
CA PHE A 443 -0.05 -10.47 -0.42
C PHE A 443 1.37 -10.17 -0.93
N PHE A 444 1.64 -10.49 -2.20
CA PHE A 444 2.94 -10.23 -2.82
C PHE A 444 3.30 -8.73 -2.84
N PHE A 445 2.41 -7.86 -3.33
CA PHE A 445 2.69 -6.42 -3.44
C PHE A 445 2.61 -5.66 -2.11
N TRP A 446 1.79 -6.14 -1.17
CA TRP A 446 1.68 -5.54 0.16
C TRP A 446 3.03 -5.56 0.89
N GLU A 447 3.76 -6.67 0.83
CA GLU A 447 5.09 -6.77 1.44
C GLU A 447 6.16 -5.96 0.71
N GLU A 448 6.16 -5.96 -0.63
CA GLU A 448 7.17 -5.25 -1.43
C GLU A 448 7.15 -3.75 -1.16
N GLN A 449 5.96 -3.16 -0.96
CA GLN A 449 5.86 -1.73 -0.73
C GLN A 449 6.54 -1.28 0.57
N GLU A 450 6.59 -2.12 1.61
CA GLU A 450 7.31 -1.81 2.86
C GLU A 450 8.82 -2.01 2.76
N LYS A 451 9.29 -2.93 1.90
CA LYS A 451 10.73 -3.08 1.61
C LYS A 451 11.29 -1.95 0.74
N ALA A 452 10.46 -1.33 -0.10
CA ALA A 452 10.85 -0.17 -0.92
C ALA A 452 10.78 1.17 -0.15
N GLY A 453 10.23 1.17 1.05
CA GLY A 453 10.12 2.35 1.93
C GLY A 453 11.00 2.32 3.18
N ALA A 454 11.82 1.27 3.34
CA ALA A 454 12.86 1.12 4.37
C ALA A 454 14.23 1.11 3.67
#